data_AF-A0A7C2X6V0-F1
#
_entry.id   AF-A0A7C2X6V0-F1
#
_cell.length_a   1.000
_cell.length_b   1.000
_cell.length_c   1.000
_cell.angle_alpha   90.00
_cell.angle_beta   90.00
_cell.angle_gamma   90.00
#
_symmetry.space_group_name_H-M   'P 1'
#
loop_
_entity.id
_entity.type
_entity.pdbx_description
1 polymer ?
#
loop_
_entity_poly.entity_id
_entity_poly.type
_entity_poly.pdbx_seq_one_letter_code
_entity_poly.pdbx_strand_id
1 'polypeptide(L)'
;MRANPREAAAFAKLLKVSRTRADEAGRRIGDLEAALARTQEALHLLAESVSSEEEAARAAELIGFTQLAGYLAGAAVKRDALLKTRADILTELQKARSALAEAFAEMKRLEHLVERSRLAAAGRKRKVEAAALDHAALQRFARAKTN
;
A
#
# COMPACT_ATOMS: atom_id res chain seq x y z
N MET A 1 -16.72 -28.41 -1.93
CA MET A 1 -15.27 -28.16 -2.12
C MET A 1 -14.49 -28.64 -0.90
N ARG A 2 -13.45 -29.46 -1.10
CA ARG A 2 -12.60 -30.03 -0.04
C ARG A 2 -11.42 -29.09 0.19
N ALA A 3 -11.36 -28.38 1.32
CA ALA A 3 -10.20 -27.51 1.60
C ALA A 3 -8.95 -28.35 1.93
N ASN A 4 -7.99 -28.42 1.02
CA ASN A 4 -6.75 -29.21 1.15
C ASN A 4 -5.76 -28.49 2.10
N PRO A 5 -5.02 -29.15 3.02
CA PRO A 5 -3.96 -28.51 3.80
C PRO A 5 -2.94 -27.74 2.94
N ARG A 6 -2.73 -28.16 1.69
CA ARG A 6 -1.91 -27.41 0.71
C ARG A 6 -2.52 -26.05 0.33
N GLU A 7 -3.85 -25.95 0.27
CA GLU A 7 -4.55 -24.69 0.00
C GLU A 7 -4.42 -23.71 1.18
N ALA A 8 -4.50 -24.20 2.42
CA ALA A 8 -4.26 -23.37 3.61
C ALA A 8 -2.87 -22.72 3.59
N ALA A 9 -1.85 -23.52 3.29
CA ALA A 9 -0.47 -23.05 3.16
C ALA A 9 -0.30 -22.06 1.99
N ALA A 10 -0.99 -22.31 0.87
CA ALA A 10 -1.00 -21.41 -0.28
C ALA A 10 -1.63 -20.05 0.08
N PHE A 11 -2.79 -20.03 0.74
CA PHE A 11 -3.43 -18.78 1.19
C PHE A 11 -2.57 -18.02 2.20
N ALA A 12 -1.91 -18.72 3.13
CA ALA A 12 -0.99 -18.08 4.06
C ALA A 12 0.22 -17.44 3.36
N LYS A 13 0.76 -18.09 2.31
CA LYS A 13 1.83 -17.52 1.49
C LYS A 13 1.35 -16.28 0.73
N LEU A 14 0.16 -16.32 0.14
CA LEU A 14 -0.45 -15.16 -0.51
C LEU A 14 -0.70 -14.02 0.47
N LEU A 15 -1.16 -14.32 1.69
CA LEU A 15 -1.38 -13.30 2.72
C LEU A 15 -0.09 -12.57 3.09
N LYS A 16 1.04 -13.31 3.16
CA LYS A 16 2.37 -12.71 3.35
C LYS A 16 2.73 -11.77 2.19
N VAL A 17 2.50 -12.18 0.95
CA VAL A 17 2.75 -11.33 -0.23
C VAL A 17 1.90 -10.07 -0.19
N SER A 18 0.61 -10.17 0.14
CA SER A 18 -0.27 -9.00 0.22
C SER A 18 0.12 -8.05 1.34
N ARG A 19 0.63 -8.54 2.47
CA ARG A 19 1.22 -7.70 3.53
C ARG A 19 2.46 -6.95 3.04
N THR A 20 3.39 -7.65 2.39
CA THR A 20 4.57 -7.01 1.81
C THR A 20 4.20 -5.92 0.80
N ARG A 21 3.20 -6.16 -0.05
CA ARG A 21 2.67 -5.14 -0.97
C ARG A 21 2.08 -3.94 -0.24
N ALA A 22 1.33 -4.15 0.84
CA ALA A 22 0.80 -3.06 1.65
C ALA A 22 1.92 -2.24 2.29
N ASP A 23 2.95 -2.89 2.84
CA ASP A 23 4.10 -2.24 3.45
C ASP A 23 4.93 -1.44 2.42
N GLU A 24 5.11 -2.00 1.21
CA GLU A 24 5.76 -1.31 0.08
C GLU A 24 4.96 -0.10 -0.39
N ALA A 25 3.64 -0.24 -0.57
CA ALA A 25 2.77 0.87 -0.95
C ALA A 25 2.76 1.97 0.13
N GLY A 26 2.71 1.60 1.41
CA GLY A 26 2.79 2.54 2.54
C GLY A 26 4.10 3.33 2.55
N ARG A 27 5.24 2.66 2.40
CA ARG A 27 6.54 3.33 2.27
C ARG A 27 6.58 4.27 1.07
N ARG A 28 6.07 3.81 -0.08
CA ARG A 28 6.02 4.62 -1.30
C ARG A 28 5.15 5.87 -1.12
N ILE A 29 4.03 5.79 -0.42
CA ILE A 29 3.20 6.96 -0.08
C ILE A 29 4.01 7.95 0.76
N GLY A 30 4.68 7.48 1.81
CA GLY A 30 5.52 8.34 2.66
C GLY A 30 6.62 9.06 1.88
N ASP A 31 7.32 8.36 0.98
CA ASP A 31 8.35 8.95 0.13
C ASP A 31 7.78 10.02 -0.82
N LEU A 32 6.60 9.75 -1.40
CA LEU A 32 5.90 10.68 -2.30
C LEU A 32 5.38 11.92 -1.56
N GLU A 33 4.85 11.75 -0.35
CA GLU A 33 4.39 12.87 0.50
C GLU A 33 5.57 13.77 0.90
N ALA A 34 6.71 13.18 1.26
CA ALA A 34 7.93 13.94 1.53
C ALA A 34 8.45 14.67 0.28
N ALA A 35 8.38 14.04 -0.90
CA ALA A 35 8.75 14.68 -2.17
C ALA A 35 7.80 15.82 -2.55
N LEU A 36 6.50 15.65 -2.29
CA LEU A 36 5.49 16.68 -2.50
C LEU A 36 5.77 17.90 -1.64
N ALA A 37 6.03 17.70 -0.34
CA ALA A 37 6.36 18.77 0.59
C ALA A 37 7.60 19.56 0.14
N ARG A 38 8.68 18.87 -0.26
CA ARG A 38 9.88 19.52 -0.81
C ARG A 38 9.60 20.31 -2.09
N THR A 39 8.72 19.81 -2.95
CA THR A 39 8.35 20.50 -4.20
C THR A 39 7.51 21.75 -3.91
N GLN A 40 6.61 21.69 -2.92
CA GLN A 40 5.81 22.83 -2.48
C GLN A 40 6.69 23.91 -1.82
N GLU A 41 7.64 23.50 -0.98
CA GLU A 41 8.63 24.41 -0.40
C GLU A 41 9.46 25.10 -1.49
N ALA A 42 9.95 24.35 -2.49
CA ALA A 42 10.69 24.92 -3.61
C ALA A 42 9.87 25.93 -4.43
N LEU A 43 8.55 25.70 -4.58
CA LEU A 43 7.65 26.66 -5.23
C LEU A 43 7.47 27.94 -4.39
N HIS A 44 7.38 27.79 -3.06
CA HIS A 44 7.26 28.92 -2.15
C HIS A 44 8.53 29.80 -2.18
N LEU A 45 9.69 29.19 -1.99
CA LEU A 45 10.98 29.87 -2.04
C LEU A 45 11.23 30.55 -3.41
N LEU A 46 10.78 29.93 -4.50
CA LEU A 46 10.86 30.55 -5.82
C LEU A 46 9.99 31.81 -5.92
N ALA A 47 8.79 31.78 -5.35
CA ALA A 47 7.89 32.93 -5.32
C ALA A 47 8.47 34.08 -4.47
N GLU A 48 9.05 33.76 -3.31
CA GLU A 48 9.75 34.75 -2.47
C GLU A 48 10.95 35.36 -3.20
N SER A 49 11.76 34.54 -3.87
CA SER A 49 12.91 35.02 -4.64
C SER A 49 12.47 35.92 -5.79
N VAL A 50 11.38 35.60 -6.50
CA VAL A 50 10.80 36.47 -7.52
C VAL A 50 10.38 37.81 -6.93
N SER A 51 9.69 37.82 -5.78
CA SER A 51 9.27 39.06 -5.11
C SER A 51 10.47 39.92 -4.72
N SER A 52 11.53 39.30 -4.18
CA SER A 52 12.76 40.02 -3.80
C SER A 52 13.47 40.63 -5.00
N GLU A 53 13.54 39.93 -6.13
CA GLU A 53 14.14 40.45 -7.37
C GLU A 53 13.29 41.59 -7.96
N GLU A 54 11.96 41.50 -7.90
CA GLU A 54 11.08 42.59 -8.32
C GLU A 54 11.28 43.86 -7.48
N GLU A 55 11.45 43.72 -6.16
CA GLU A 55 11.76 44.83 -5.26
C GLU A 55 13.13 45.46 -5.56
N ALA A 56 14.15 44.62 -5.76
CA ALA A 56 15.50 45.07 -6.10
C ALA A 56 15.52 45.81 -7.44
N ALA A 57 14.81 45.30 -8.45
CA ALA A 57 14.70 45.94 -9.76
C ALA A 57 14.02 47.31 -9.69
N ARG A 58 12.98 47.47 -8.84
CA ARG A 58 12.35 48.77 -8.60
C ARG A 58 13.31 49.79 -8.00
N ALA A 59 14.23 49.35 -7.13
CA ALA A 59 15.25 50.22 -6.55
C ALA A 59 16.36 50.61 -7.54
N ALA A 60 16.62 49.79 -8.56
CA ALA A 60 17.69 49.98 -9.55
C ALA A 60 17.24 50.65 -10.87
N GLU A 61 16.00 51.14 -10.94
CA GLU A 61 15.42 51.84 -12.09
C GLU A 61 15.57 51.09 -13.43
N LEU A 62 15.94 51.77 -14.53
CA LEU A 62 15.85 51.25 -15.90
C LEU A 62 16.73 49.99 -16.13
N ILE A 63 17.93 49.95 -15.52
CA ILE A 63 18.85 48.81 -15.63
C ILE A 63 18.27 47.59 -14.90
N GLY A 64 17.64 47.81 -13.74
CA GLY A 64 16.99 46.76 -12.95
C GLY A 64 15.90 46.02 -13.73
N PHE A 65 15.08 46.72 -14.51
CA PHE A 65 14.01 46.09 -15.29
C PHE A 65 14.51 45.15 -16.40
N THR A 66 15.62 45.46 -17.06
CA THR A 66 16.19 44.58 -18.10
C THR A 66 16.74 43.27 -17.52
N GLN A 67 17.35 43.33 -16.34
CA GLN A 67 17.85 42.15 -15.63
C GLN A 67 16.70 41.30 -15.07
N LEU A 68 15.68 41.96 -14.51
CA LEU A 68 14.47 41.31 -14.01
C LEU A 68 13.75 40.50 -15.09
N ALA A 69 13.62 41.02 -16.31
CA ALA A 69 12.93 40.31 -17.40
C ALA A 69 13.55 38.93 -17.70
N GLY A 70 14.88 38.86 -17.74
CA GLY A 70 15.61 37.60 -17.93
C GLY A 70 15.42 36.62 -16.76
N TYR A 71 15.49 37.14 -15.53
CA TYR A 71 15.24 36.37 -14.32
C TYR A 71 13.82 35.78 -14.31
N LEU A 72 12.79 36.60 -14.57
CA LEU A 72 11.38 36.19 -14.58
C LEU A 72 11.12 35.10 -15.63
N ALA A 73 11.74 35.18 -16.80
CA ALA A 73 11.63 34.13 -17.82
C ALA A 73 12.18 32.79 -17.30
N GLY A 74 13.36 32.80 -16.66
CA GLY A 74 13.94 31.61 -16.04
C GLY A 74 13.09 31.07 -14.86
N ALA A 75 12.58 31.96 -14.02
CA ALA A 75 11.72 31.62 -12.89
C ALA A 75 10.40 30.98 -13.37
N ALA A 76 9.80 31.50 -14.45
CA ALA A 76 8.61 30.92 -15.05
C ALA A 76 8.84 29.47 -15.51
N VAL A 77 9.94 29.22 -16.24
CA VAL A 77 10.31 27.86 -16.68
C VAL A 77 10.50 26.92 -15.48
N LYS A 78 11.21 27.38 -14.43
CA LYS A 78 11.44 26.60 -13.22
C LYS A 78 10.14 26.31 -12.47
N ARG A 79 9.25 27.29 -12.35
CA ARG A 79 7.93 27.14 -11.74
C ARG A 79 7.11 26.10 -12.48
N ASP A 80 7.05 26.18 -13.80
CA ASP A 80 6.26 25.24 -14.61
C ASP A 80 6.79 23.80 -14.49
N ALA A 81 8.12 23.62 -14.42
CA ALA A 81 8.75 22.33 -14.15
C ALA A 81 8.40 21.78 -12.75
N LEU A 82 8.39 22.63 -11.71
CA LEU A 82 7.99 22.26 -10.36
C LEU A 82 6.50 21.92 -10.28
N LEU A 83 5.64 22.67 -10.97
CA LEU A 83 4.20 22.39 -11.04
C LEU A 83 3.92 21.06 -11.74
N LYS A 84 4.64 20.76 -12.82
CA LYS A 84 4.56 19.45 -13.49
C LYS A 84 5.00 18.33 -12.55
N THR A 85 6.15 18.47 -11.92
CA THR A 85 6.64 17.51 -10.91
C THR A 85 5.63 17.28 -9.81
N ARG A 86 4.99 18.35 -9.31
CA ARG A 86 3.91 18.27 -8.31
C ARG A 86 2.73 17.44 -8.81
N ALA A 87 2.27 17.69 -10.04
CA ALA A 87 1.15 16.96 -10.64
C ALA A 87 1.47 15.47 -10.84
N ASP A 88 2.68 15.16 -11.27
CA ASP A 88 3.17 13.79 -11.43
C ASP A 88 3.20 13.06 -10.08
N ILE A 89 3.74 13.71 -9.02
CA ILE A 89 3.75 13.16 -7.66
C ILE A 89 2.32 12.87 -7.17
N LEU A 90 1.39 13.80 -7.36
CA LEU A 90 -0.01 13.61 -6.94
C LEU A 90 -0.67 12.42 -7.66
N THR A 91 -0.38 12.26 -8.94
CA THR A 91 -0.87 11.13 -9.74
C THR A 91 -0.31 9.80 -9.22
N GLU A 92 0.99 9.74 -8.94
CA GLU A 92 1.63 8.55 -8.37
C GLU A 92 1.12 8.24 -6.96
N LEU A 93 0.81 9.28 -6.18
CA LEU A 93 0.28 9.15 -4.83
C LEU A 93 -1.14 8.54 -4.86
N GLN A 94 -1.97 8.94 -5.82
CA GLN A 94 -3.26 8.30 -6.05
C GLN A 94 -3.10 6.82 -6.41
N LYS A 95 -2.18 6.47 -7.32
CA LYS A 95 -1.90 5.08 -7.69
C LYS A 95 -1.43 4.25 -6.49
N ALA A 96 -0.52 4.78 -5.68
CA ALA A 96 -0.01 4.09 -4.49
C ALA A 96 -1.10 3.87 -3.44
N ARG A 97 -2.00 4.85 -3.24
CA ARG A 97 -3.18 4.70 -2.36
C ARG A 97 -4.16 3.64 -2.87
N SER A 98 -4.41 3.59 -4.17
CA SER A 98 -5.22 2.52 -4.79
C SER A 98 -4.57 1.14 -4.59
N ALA A 99 -3.27 1.02 -4.83
CA ALA A 99 -2.53 -0.23 -4.61
C ALA A 99 -2.58 -0.69 -3.14
N LEU A 100 -2.46 0.25 -2.20
CA LEU A 100 -2.61 -0.05 -0.77
C LEU A 100 -4.01 -0.56 -0.43
N ALA A 101 -5.05 0.10 -0.96
CA ALA A 101 -6.44 -0.31 -0.75
C ALA A 101 -6.72 -1.71 -1.33
N GLU A 102 -6.20 -2.00 -2.53
CA GLU A 102 -6.29 -3.32 -3.16
C GLU A 102 -5.56 -4.39 -2.34
N ALA A 103 -4.36 -4.10 -1.85
CA ALA A 103 -3.60 -5.01 -0.99
C ALA A 103 -4.37 -5.35 0.29
N PHE A 104 -4.98 -4.36 0.95
CA PHE A 104 -5.81 -4.59 2.13
C PHE A 104 -7.09 -5.37 1.83
N ALA A 105 -7.77 -5.08 0.72
CA ALA A 105 -8.93 -5.84 0.31
C ALA A 105 -8.57 -7.32 0.08
N GLU A 106 -7.44 -7.57 -0.57
CA GLU A 106 -6.95 -8.93 -0.81
C GLU A 106 -6.53 -9.64 0.49
N MET A 107 -5.87 -8.94 1.41
CA MET A 107 -5.54 -9.48 2.73
C MET A 107 -6.80 -9.97 3.46
N LYS A 108 -7.87 -9.16 3.50
CA LYS A 108 -9.13 -9.54 4.15
C LYS A 108 -9.77 -10.77 3.51
N ARG A 109 -9.78 -10.85 2.17
CA ARG A 109 -10.27 -12.04 1.45
C ARG A 109 -9.47 -13.28 1.82
N LEU A 110 -8.14 -13.18 1.81
CA LEU A 110 -7.24 -14.27 2.15
C LEU A 110 -7.39 -14.71 3.61
N GLU A 111 -7.55 -13.78 4.55
CA GLU A 111 -7.82 -14.08 5.97
C GLU A 111 -9.10 -14.92 6.13
N HIS A 112 -10.19 -14.54 5.45
CA HIS A 112 -11.41 -15.34 5.44
C HIS A 112 -11.22 -16.73 4.83
N LEU A 113 -10.43 -16.86 3.76
CA LEU A 113 -10.14 -18.15 3.14
C LEU A 113 -9.27 -19.04 4.04
N VAL A 114 -8.28 -18.47 4.72
CA VAL A 114 -7.45 -19.17 5.71
C VAL A 114 -8.34 -19.69 6.85
N GLU A 115 -9.21 -18.88 7.42
CA GLU A 115 -10.06 -19.33 8.53
C GLU A 115 -11.07 -20.39 8.09
N ARG A 116 -11.70 -20.22 6.92
CA ARG A 116 -12.60 -21.25 6.36
C ARG A 116 -11.87 -22.58 6.14
N SER A 117 -10.64 -22.53 5.64
CA SER A 117 -9.81 -23.71 5.45
C SER A 117 -9.46 -24.38 6.79
N ARG A 118 -9.13 -23.58 7.81
CA ARG A 118 -8.84 -24.03 9.17
C ARG A 118 -10.04 -24.75 9.80
N LEU A 119 -11.22 -24.14 9.74
CA LEU A 119 -12.46 -24.72 10.25
C LEU A 119 -12.81 -26.03 9.52
N ALA A 120 -12.66 -26.06 8.20
CA ALA A 120 -12.88 -27.26 7.41
C ALA A 120 -11.90 -28.39 7.78
N ALA A 121 -10.63 -28.07 8.04
CA ALA A 121 -9.64 -29.03 8.49
C ALA A 121 -9.96 -29.59 9.89
N ALA A 122 -10.33 -28.72 10.84
CA ALA A 122 -10.73 -29.11 12.19
C ALA A 122 -11.98 -30.01 12.17
N GLY A 123 -13.00 -29.67 11.37
CA GLY A 123 -14.20 -30.48 11.21
C GLY A 123 -13.91 -31.88 10.67
N ARG A 124 -12.96 -32.01 9.73
CA ARG A 124 -12.52 -33.34 9.25
C ARG A 124 -11.82 -34.14 10.34
N LYS A 125 -10.91 -33.51 11.09
CA LYS A 125 -10.20 -34.18 12.19
C LYS A 125 -11.19 -34.75 13.21
N ARG A 126 -12.20 -33.96 13.61
CA ARG A 126 -13.29 -34.41 14.49
C ARG A 126 -14.09 -35.58 13.92
N LYS A 127 -14.42 -35.56 12.62
CA LYS A 127 -15.13 -36.67 11.96
C LYS A 127 -14.32 -37.96 11.95
N VAL A 128 -13.02 -37.86 11.68
CA VAL A 128 -12.11 -39.02 11.69
C VAL A 128 -11.97 -39.58 13.10
N GLU A 129 -11.80 -38.71 14.11
CA GLU A 129 -11.72 -39.11 15.52
C GLU A 129 -13.02 -39.77 16.00
N ALA A 130 -14.18 -39.20 15.66
CA ALA A 130 -15.48 -39.77 15.99
C ALA A 130 -15.66 -41.18 15.38
N ALA A 131 -15.36 -41.35 14.08
CA ALA A 131 -15.45 -42.65 13.44
C ALA A 131 -14.51 -43.69 14.07
N ALA A 132 -13.31 -43.28 14.50
CA ALA A 132 -12.37 -44.16 15.20
C ALA A 132 -12.90 -44.58 16.59
N LEU A 133 -13.51 -43.65 17.33
CA LEU A 133 -14.13 -43.94 18.62
C LEU A 133 -15.34 -44.88 18.49
N ASP A 134 -16.20 -44.64 17.49
CA ASP A 134 -17.36 -45.48 17.20
C ASP A 134 -16.93 -46.91 16.87
N HIS A 135 -15.92 -47.06 16.01
CA HIS A 135 -15.36 -48.36 15.66
C HIS A 135 -14.78 -49.09 16.89
N ALA A 136 -14.03 -48.38 17.74
CA ALA A 136 -13.50 -48.94 18.98
C ALA A 136 -14.61 -49.37 19.97
N ALA A 137 -15.70 -48.59 20.07
CA ALA A 137 -16.85 -48.92 20.90
C ALA A 137 -17.56 -50.21 20.41
N LEU A 138 -17.77 -50.33 19.09
CA LEU A 138 -18.35 -51.54 18.49
C LEU A 138 -17.49 -52.78 18.74
N GLN A 139 -16.16 -52.67 18.60
CA GLN A 139 -15.25 -53.78 18.88
C GLN A 139 -15.28 -54.21 20.36
N ARG A 140 -15.35 -53.26 21.30
CA ARG A 140 -15.47 -53.57 22.73
C ARG A 140 -16.79 -54.26 23.05
N PHE A 141 -17.90 -53.78 22.47
CA PHE A 141 -19.21 -54.39 22.64
C PHE A 141 -19.24 -55.83 22.09
N ALA A 142 -18.68 -56.06 20.90
CA ALA A 142 -18.60 -57.39 20.31
C ALA A 142 -17.79 -58.37 21.19
N ARG A 143 -16.66 -57.93 21.76
CA ARG A 143 -15.87 -58.74 22.69
C ARG A 143 -16.62 -59.06 23.97
N ALA A 144 -17.34 -58.10 24.54
CA ALA A 144 -18.14 -58.29 25.75
C ALA A 144 -19.32 -59.25 25.57
N LYS A 145 -19.82 -59.43 24.35
CA LYS A 145 -20.92 -60.37 24.04
C LYS A 145 -20.45 -61.81 23.80
N THR A 146 -19.15 -62.00 23.54
CA THR A 146 -18.58 -63.32 23.20
C THR A 146 -17.96 -64.03 24.42
N ASN A 147 -17.78 -63.30 25.53
CA ASN A 147 -17.48 -63.84 26.85
C ASN A 147 -18.78 -63.95 27.66
#